data_AF-S7QAP0-F1
#
_entry.id   AF-S7QAP0-F1
#
_cell.length_a   1.000
_cell.length_b   1.000
_cell.length_c   1.000
_cell.angle_alpha   90.00
_cell.angle_beta   90.00
_cell.angle_gamma   90.00
#
_symmetry.space_group_name_H-M   'P 1'
#
loop_
_entity.id
_entity.type
_entity.pdbx_description
1 polymer ?
#
loop_
_entity_poly.entity_id
_entity_poly.type
_entity_poly.pdbx_seq_one_letter_code
_entity_poly.pdbx_strand_id
1 'polypeptide(L)'
;MSNIADSYNVTFCQVCNPSNILDPAKSSQVEDLLGTISRELATDRKLRQRMGAEEPSIWTPLRDSWSALANAQLGDNGERIHGLRLNLAKFTRNLAAEVPLNQRKAYEIEPDLRRLLHLYTSYYALQEDRSSAIARMLGQALCNIVTGNEELLSRLWKTYIELREEENVLIRLLGSRRPDVVVPGEVLVLNCILGRRDRASMLRTTPLGLRISVVLLDQLREVSDSQPEESSPVFDIGSVASIPPEFGLIKLLCFRYSIFKNLIECGEMPPLYASLTVQDEIVTPHQTTLLKLLDAYLQSSTGVQSVWLHRHLTPLLLSTFSALSDYTQNAVRKALGPTTGIASASEASVSRYAAPVSPTSSEHGHQESFRLAQQTPLQELDLLLPKVSEALVLVSQCLITVTLAASTSSNYPNDDRNNILTQAREPATIKTLIETLRLLDLFLPRINFGAPAVSPSTSQVAHDPQSPGFKYVKRDLVRLLGILSHESRAVQDTVRTSGGIPVVMNMCVIDERNPFLREHAILCMRNLLRGNPENQAVVNEIQPLAMPDQYGPIDS
;
A
#
# COMPACT_ATOMS: atom_id res chain seq x y z
N MET A 1 -22.31 -49.51 -15.44
CA MET A 1 -22.19 -48.19 -14.78
C MET A 1 -23.02 -47.09 -15.47
N SER A 2 -23.89 -47.40 -16.45
CA SER A 2 -24.80 -46.42 -17.08
C SER A 2 -26.12 -46.20 -16.34
N ASN A 3 -26.58 -47.13 -15.49
CA ASN A 3 -27.96 -47.09 -14.94
C ASN A 3 -28.19 -46.18 -13.72
N ILE A 4 -27.17 -45.58 -13.10
CA ILE A 4 -27.37 -44.67 -11.95
C ILE A 4 -27.56 -43.21 -12.42
N ALA A 5 -27.02 -42.85 -13.59
CA ALA A 5 -27.03 -41.49 -14.11
C ALA A 5 -28.39 -41.07 -14.71
N ASP A 6 -29.12 -42.02 -15.34
CA ASP A 6 -30.48 -41.79 -15.86
C ASP A 6 -31.49 -41.43 -14.75
N SER A 7 -31.13 -41.67 -13.47
CA SER A 7 -31.99 -41.40 -12.32
C SER A 7 -31.95 -39.94 -11.84
N TYR A 8 -30.83 -39.22 -11.98
CA TYR A 8 -30.67 -37.93 -11.27
C TYR A 8 -31.48 -36.80 -11.88
N ASN A 9 -31.42 -36.60 -13.20
CA ASN A 9 -32.19 -35.54 -13.87
C ASN A 9 -33.69 -35.78 -13.74
N VAL A 10 -34.14 -37.02 -13.92
CA VAL A 10 -35.55 -37.41 -13.75
C VAL A 10 -36.02 -37.14 -12.32
N THR A 11 -35.28 -37.62 -11.31
CA THR A 11 -35.63 -37.41 -9.89
C THR A 11 -35.58 -35.92 -9.53
N PHE A 12 -34.58 -35.19 -10.02
CA PHE A 12 -34.47 -33.75 -9.80
C PHE A 12 -35.69 -33.00 -10.35
N CYS A 13 -36.09 -33.25 -11.60
CA CYS A 13 -37.24 -32.59 -12.21
C CYS A 13 -38.56 -32.94 -11.50
N GLN A 14 -38.70 -34.16 -10.97
CA GLN A 14 -39.89 -34.58 -10.22
C GLN A 14 -39.97 -33.94 -8.82
N VAL A 15 -38.83 -33.84 -8.13
CA VAL A 15 -38.77 -33.43 -6.73
C VAL A 15 -38.52 -31.93 -6.57
N CYS A 16 -37.56 -31.36 -7.31
CA CYS A 16 -37.11 -29.98 -7.18
C CYS A 16 -37.96 -29.04 -8.05
N ASN A 17 -39.11 -28.63 -7.53
CA ASN A 17 -40.00 -27.66 -8.16
C ASN A 17 -40.61 -26.71 -7.10
N PRO A 18 -41.16 -25.55 -7.52
CA PRO A 18 -41.72 -24.56 -6.58
C PRO A 18 -42.77 -25.11 -5.62
N SER A 19 -43.64 -26.01 -6.09
CA SER A 19 -44.71 -26.59 -5.28
C SER A 19 -44.15 -27.43 -4.14
N ASN A 20 -43.16 -28.28 -4.43
CA ASN A 20 -42.53 -29.13 -3.41
C ASN A 20 -41.58 -28.36 -2.48
N ILE A 21 -40.89 -27.33 -3.00
CA ILE A 21 -39.89 -26.59 -2.23
C ILE A 21 -40.54 -25.68 -1.17
N LEU A 22 -41.72 -25.15 -1.45
CA LEU A 22 -42.46 -24.30 -0.51
C LEU A 22 -43.36 -25.10 0.44
N ASP A 23 -43.73 -26.33 0.06
CA ASP A 23 -44.56 -27.24 0.86
C ASP A 23 -43.78 -27.80 2.08
N PRO A 24 -44.21 -27.48 3.32
CA PRO A 24 -43.60 -28.00 4.55
C PRO A 24 -43.47 -29.53 4.61
N ALA A 25 -44.41 -30.26 4.00
CA ALA A 25 -44.43 -31.72 4.07
C ALA A 25 -43.45 -32.37 3.08
N LYS A 26 -42.98 -31.64 2.07
CA LYS A 26 -42.15 -32.17 0.98
C LYS A 26 -40.77 -31.55 0.91
N SER A 27 -40.54 -30.40 1.54
CA SER A 27 -39.27 -29.70 1.49
C SER A 27 -38.09 -30.52 2.04
N SER A 28 -38.31 -31.40 3.01
CA SER A 28 -37.26 -32.29 3.53
C SER A 28 -36.74 -33.24 2.45
N GLN A 29 -37.63 -33.79 1.63
CA GLN A 29 -37.27 -34.63 0.48
C GLN A 29 -36.44 -33.83 -0.53
N VAL A 30 -36.76 -32.55 -0.74
CA VAL A 30 -35.98 -31.67 -1.62
C VAL A 30 -34.58 -31.41 -1.03
N GLU A 31 -34.49 -31.13 0.27
CA GLU A 31 -33.21 -30.92 0.96
C GLU A 31 -32.29 -32.15 0.88
N ASP A 32 -32.83 -33.33 1.16
CA ASP A 32 -32.09 -34.60 1.12
C ASP A 32 -31.57 -34.90 -0.29
N LEU A 33 -32.40 -34.66 -1.31
CA LEU A 33 -32.00 -34.82 -2.71
C LEU A 33 -30.89 -33.86 -3.09
N LEU A 34 -31.05 -32.56 -2.81
CA LEU A 34 -30.05 -31.53 -3.11
C LEU A 34 -28.73 -31.82 -2.37
N GLY A 35 -28.80 -32.23 -1.10
CA GLY A 35 -27.63 -32.58 -0.29
C GLY A 35 -26.90 -33.82 -0.81
N THR A 36 -27.62 -34.82 -1.30
CA THR A 36 -27.03 -36.03 -1.90
C THR A 36 -26.33 -35.71 -3.21
N ILE A 37 -27.03 -35.08 -4.15
CA ILE A 37 -26.44 -34.76 -5.46
C ILE A 37 -25.30 -33.75 -5.33
N SER A 38 -25.42 -32.76 -4.44
CA SER A 38 -24.35 -31.76 -4.22
C SER A 38 -23.03 -32.41 -3.79
N ARG A 39 -23.06 -33.46 -2.96
CA ARG A 39 -21.85 -34.19 -2.55
C ARG A 39 -21.17 -34.89 -3.73
N GLU A 40 -21.94 -35.50 -4.62
CA GLU A 40 -21.39 -36.16 -5.81
C GLU A 40 -20.84 -35.16 -6.83
N LEU A 41 -21.57 -34.05 -7.06
CA LEU A 41 -21.12 -32.97 -7.95
C LEU A 41 -19.83 -32.30 -7.47
N ALA A 42 -19.50 -32.37 -6.18
CA ALA A 42 -18.28 -31.77 -5.64
C ALA A 42 -17.02 -32.44 -6.21
N THR A 43 -17.06 -33.76 -6.43
CA THR A 43 -15.88 -34.56 -6.82
C THR A 43 -15.97 -35.08 -8.26
N ASP A 44 -17.17 -35.27 -8.82
CA ASP A 44 -17.36 -35.84 -10.15
C ASP A 44 -17.63 -34.78 -11.23
N ARG A 45 -16.57 -34.40 -11.96
CA ARG A 45 -16.67 -33.47 -13.10
C ARG A 45 -17.53 -34.02 -14.26
N LYS A 46 -17.52 -35.34 -14.50
CA LYS A 46 -18.34 -35.95 -15.57
C LYS A 46 -19.82 -35.89 -15.21
N LEU A 47 -20.17 -36.12 -13.94
CA LEU A 47 -21.54 -35.92 -13.46
C LEU A 47 -21.99 -34.47 -13.68
N ARG A 48 -21.15 -33.47 -13.34
CA ARG A 48 -21.47 -32.06 -13.62
C ARG A 48 -21.83 -31.83 -15.08
N GLN A 49 -21.00 -32.31 -16.01
CA GLN A 49 -21.23 -32.17 -17.46
C GLN A 49 -22.53 -32.84 -17.92
N ARG A 50 -22.76 -34.08 -17.50
CA ARG A 50 -23.97 -34.84 -17.87
C ARG A 50 -25.24 -34.21 -17.33
N MET A 51 -25.28 -33.91 -16.03
CA MET A 51 -26.47 -33.36 -15.37
C MET A 51 -26.95 -32.06 -16.03
N GLY A 52 -26.03 -31.23 -16.53
CA GLY A 52 -26.36 -29.98 -17.22
C GLY A 52 -26.64 -30.10 -18.72
N ALA A 53 -26.33 -31.22 -19.37
CA ALA A 53 -26.44 -31.41 -20.82
C ALA A 53 -27.50 -32.44 -21.25
N GLU A 54 -27.77 -33.45 -20.41
CA GLU A 54 -28.67 -34.57 -20.72
C GLU A 54 -30.14 -34.25 -20.40
N GLU A 55 -31.06 -34.93 -21.09
CA GLU A 55 -32.50 -34.84 -20.84
C GLU A 55 -32.93 -35.83 -19.75
N PRO A 56 -33.93 -35.48 -18.89
CA PRO A 56 -34.67 -34.23 -18.90
C PRO A 56 -33.85 -33.04 -18.37
N SER A 57 -33.99 -31.88 -19.01
CA SER A 57 -33.29 -30.66 -18.61
C SER A 57 -33.65 -30.18 -17.20
N ILE A 58 -32.64 -30.03 -16.33
CA ILE A 58 -32.81 -29.56 -14.94
C ILE A 58 -32.91 -28.04 -14.82
N TRP A 59 -32.61 -27.29 -15.88
CA TRP A 59 -32.40 -25.84 -15.80
C TRP A 59 -33.69 -25.06 -15.50
N THR A 60 -34.82 -25.47 -16.09
CA THR A 60 -36.11 -24.82 -15.81
C THR A 60 -36.56 -25.06 -14.37
N PRO A 61 -36.65 -26.31 -13.88
CA PRO A 61 -36.99 -26.54 -12.46
C PRO A 61 -36.01 -25.87 -11.48
N LEU A 62 -34.72 -25.82 -11.81
CA LEU A 62 -33.72 -25.13 -10.99
C LEU A 62 -33.97 -23.61 -10.92
N ARG A 63 -34.21 -22.93 -12.05
CA ARG A 63 -34.51 -21.49 -12.07
C ARG A 63 -35.82 -21.18 -11.34
N ASP A 64 -36.85 -21.98 -11.57
CA ASP A 64 -38.15 -21.79 -10.92
C ASP A 64 -38.04 -21.96 -9.40
N SER A 65 -37.24 -22.94 -8.96
CA SER A 65 -36.95 -23.16 -7.53
C SER A 65 -36.17 -22.00 -6.91
N TRP A 66 -35.18 -21.44 -7.62
CA TRP A 66 -34.47 -20.24 -7.18
C TRP A 66 -35.40 -19.03 -7.05
N SER A 67 -36.22 -18.77 -8.07
CA SER A 67 -37.18 -17.67 -8.05
C SER A 67 -38.19 -17.83 -6.91
N ALA A 68 -38.72 -19.05 -6.68
CA ALA A 68 -39.62 -19.34 -5.57
C ALA A 68 -38.96 -19.05 -4.21
N LEU A 69 -37.73 -19.54 -3.99
CA LEU A 69 -37.00 -19.33 -2.74
C LEU A 69 -36.53 -17.88 -2.57
N ALA A 70 -36.22 -17.15 -3.64
CA ALA A 70 -35.84 -15.74 -3.57
C ALA A 70 -37.01 -14.84 -3.18
N ASN A 71 -38.23 -15.23 -3.57
CA ASN A 71 -39.48 -14.53 -3.23
C ASN A 71 -40.11 -14.99 -1.91
N ALA A 72 -39.70 -16.13 -1.36
CA ALA A 72 -40.25 -16.67 -0.12
C ALA A 72 -39.98 -15.76 1.10
N GLN A 73 -41.04 -15.49 1.86
CA GLN A 73 -40.96 -14.81 3.16
C GLN A 73 -40.51 -15.80 4.24
N LEU A 74 -39.72 -15.34 5.21
CA LEU A 74 -39.18 -16.22 6.25
C LEU A 74 -40.26 -16.65 7.25
N GLY A 75 -41.00 -15.70 7.85
CA GLY A 75 -42.11 -15.99 8.78
C GLY A 75 -41.78 -17.10 9.79
N ASP A 76 -42.78 -17.94 10.12
CA ASP A 76 -42.58 -19.11 10.98
C ASP A 76 -41.80 -20.25 10.30
N ASN A 77 -41.64 -20.20 8.98
CA ASN A 77 -40.93 -21.22 8.18
C ASN A 77 -39.44 -20.89 7.97
N GLY A 78 -38.89 -19.91 8.70
CA GLY A 78 -37.59 -19.33 8.42
C GLY A 78 -36.47 -20.37 8.38
N GLU A 79 -36.41 -21.26 9.37
CA GLU A 79 -35.37 -22.30 9.45
C GLU A 79 -35.30 -23.20 8.21
N ARG A 80 -36.47 -23.64 7.75
CA ARG A 80 -36.62 -24.51 6.58
C ARG A 80 -36.23 -23.79 5.29
N ILE A 81 -36.70 -22.56 5.10
CA ILE A 81 -36.36 -21.76 3.92
C ILE A 81 -34.85 -21.44 3.90
N HIS A 82 -34.23 -21.20 5.05
CA HIS A 82 -32.78 -21.06 5.16
C HIS A 82 -32.03 -22.34 4.74
N GLY A 83 -32.47 -23.51 5.22
CA GLY A 83 -31.90 -24.82 4.87
C GLY A 83 -31.95 -25.07 3.36
N LEU A 84 -33.12 -24.87 2.75
CA LEU A 84 -33.34 -24.99 1.32
C LEU A 84 -32.45 -24.04 0.51
N ARG A 85 -32.40 -22.75 0.86
CA ARG A 85 -31.54 -21.77 0.18
C ARG A 85 -30.06 -22.15 0.26
N LEU A 86 -29.61 -22.65 1.41
CA LEU A 86 -28.24 -23.11 1.59
C LEU A 86 -27.91 -24.33 0.72
N ASN A 87 -28.80 -25.33 0.71
CA ASN A 87 -28.59 -26.55 -0.08
C ASN A 87 -28.67 -26.30 -1.58
N LEU A 88 -29.58 -25.41 -2.02
CA LEU A 88 -29.66 -25.01 -3.42
C LEU A 88 -28.40 -24.23 -3.85
N ALA A 89 -27.88 -23.34 -3.00
CA ALA A 89 -26.62 -22.63 -3.24
C ALA A 89 -25.44 -23.61 -3.38
N LYS A 90 -25.32 -24.61 -2.48
CA LYS A 90 -24.28 -25.66 -2.56
C LYS A 90 -24.39 -26.47 -3.85
N PHE A 91 -25.61 -26.86 -4.22
CA PHE A 91 -25.89 -27.60 -5.44
C PHE A 91 -25.46 -26.78 -6.67
N THR A 92 -25.94 -25.54 -6.83
CA THR A 92 -25.60 -24.67 -7.96
C THR A 92 -24.11 -24.36 -8.03
N ARG A 93 -23.46 -24.06 -6.90
CA ARG A 93 -22.01 -23.83 -6.81
C ARG A 93 -21.22 -25.01 -7.36
N ASN A 94 -21.58 -26.23 -6.96
CA ASN A 94 -20.88 -27.43 -7.40
C ASN A 94 -21.21 -27.74 -8.87
N LEU A 95 -22.48 -27.66 -9.28
CA LEU A 95 -22.92 -27.91 -10.65
C LEU A 95 -22.18 -27.04 -11.69
N ALA A 96 -21.97 -25.76 -11.37
CA ALA A 96 -21.32 -24.81 -12.28
C ALA A 96 -19.78 -24.92 -12.32
N ALA A 97 -19.15 -25.59 -11.35
CA ALA A 97 -17.70 -25.59 -11.20
C ALA A 97 -16.98 -26.21 -12.42
N GLU A 98 -16.17 -25.40 -13.11
CA GLU A 98 -15.31 -25.80 -14.24
C GLU A 98 -16.05 -26.44 -15.44
N VAL A 99 -17.33 -26.09 -15.63
CA VAL A 99 -18.16 -26.58 -16.74
C VAL A 99 -18.81 -25.39 -17.47
N PRO A 100 -18.24 -24.92 -18.60
CA PRO A 100 -18.70 -23.72 -19.31
C PRO A 100 -20.17 -23.74 -19.75
N LEU A 101 -20.70 -24.91 -20.13
CA LEU A 101 -22.12 -25.05 -20.47
C LEU A 101 -23.01 -24.75 -19.27
N ASN A 102 -22.70 -25.36 -18.12
CA ASN A 102 -23.45 -25.19 -16.88
C ASN A 102 -23.34 -23.77 -16.36
N GLN A 103 -22.15 -23.16 -16.46
CA GLN A 103 -21.92 -21.76 -16.10
C GLN A 103 -22.86 -20.81 -16.87
N ARG A 104 -22.94 -20.96 -18.20
CA ARG A 104 -23.83 -20.12 -19.02
C ARG A 104 -25.31 -20.27 -18.64
N LYS A 105 -25.77 -21.50 -18.41
CA LYS A 105 -27.15 -21.77 -18.01
C LYS A 105 -27.45 -21.30 -16.59
N ALA A 106 -26.53 -21.52 -15.66
CA ALA A 106 -26.65 -21.10 -14.27
C ALA A 106 -26.59 -19.57 -14.09
N TYR A 107 -25.94 -18.84 -15.01
CA TYR A 107 -25.87 -17.38 -14.97
C TYR A 107 -27.25 -16.71 -15.06
N GLU A 108 -28.26 -17.39 -15.62
CA GLU A 108 -29.65 -16.90 -15.62
C GLU A 108 -30.24 -16.74 -14.21
N ILE A 109 -29.65 -17.38 -13.19
CA ILE A 109 -30.05 -17.33 -11.78
C ILE A 109 -29.43 -16.13 -11.05
N GLU A 110 -28.44 -15.45 -11.64
CA GLU A 110 -27.72 -14.33 -11.01
C GLU A 110 -28.63 -13.28 -10.35
N PRO A 111 -29.75 -12.83 -10.96
CA PRO A 111 -30.62 -11.85 -10.32
C PRO A 111 -31.20 -12.33 -8.97
N ASP A 112 -31.55 -13.61 -8.87
CA ASP A 112 -32.05 -14.22 -7.64
C ASP A 112 -30.95 -14.37 -6.58
N LEU A 113 -29.74 -14.77 -7.01
CA LEU A 113 -28.57 -14.82 -6.13
C LEU A 113 -28.25 -13.44 -5.58
N ARG A 114 -28.27 -12.41 -6.43
CA ARG A 114 -28.01 -11.02 -6.04
C ARG A 114 -29.05 -10.52 -5.04
N ARG A 115 -30.32 -10.79 -5.27
CA ARG A 115 -31.39 -10.42 -4.32
C ARG A 115 -31.20 -11.08 -2.95
N LEU A 116 -30.88 -12.38 -2.93
CA LEU A 116 -30.64 -13.09 -1.68
C LEU A 116 -29.34 -12.65 -1.01
N LEU A 117 -28.27 -12.40 -1.76
CA LEU A 117 -27.04 -11.83 -1.23
C LEU A 117 -27.31 -10.49 -0.56
N HIS A 118 -28.09 -9.61 -1.17
CA HIS A 118 -28.48 -8.33 -0.57
C HIS A 118 -29.20 -8.51 0.78
N LEU A 119 -30.12 -9.47 0.87
CA LEU A 119 -30.83 -9.82 2.11
C LEU A 119 -29.88 -10.34 3.20
N TYR A 120 -29.06 -11.34 2.87
CA TYR A 120 -28.20 -12.04 3.83
C TYR A 120 -26.91 -11.29 4.19
N THR A 121 -26.55 -10.26 3.43
CA THR A 121 -25.44 -9.34 3.75
C THR A 121 -25.91 -8.06 4.43
N SER A 122 -27.19 -7.96 4.81
CA SER A 122 -27.67 -6.88 5.66
C SER A 122 -27.02 -6.94 7.04
N TYR A 123 -26.89 -5.79 7.70
CA TYR A 123 -26.22 -5.67 9.00
C TYR A 123 -26.79 -6.63 10.05
N TYR A 124 -28.13 -6.76 10.12
CA TYR A 124 -28.81 -7.66 11.05
C TYR A 124 -28.61 -9.13 10.68
N ALA A 125 -28.74 -9.49 9.41
CA ALA A 125 -28.57 -10.87 8.97
C ALA A 125 -27.15 -11.39 9.23
N LEU A 126 -26.13 -10.55 9.09
CA LEU A 126 -24.74 -10.94 9.34
C LEU A 126 -24.42 -11.22 10.82
N GLN A 127 -25.29 -10.84 11.77
CA GLN A 127 -25.15 -11.22 13.17
C GLN A 127 -25.50 -12.70 13.41
N GLU A 128 -26.23 -13.34 12.49
CA GLU A 128 -26.63 -14.73 12.61
C GLU A 128 -25.70 -15.64 11.81
N ASP A 129 -25.13 -16.65 12.47
CA ASP A 129 -24.20 -17.60 11.83
C ASP A 129 -24.83 -18.30 10.62
N ARG A 130 -26.11 -18.66 10.69
CA ARG A 130 -26.83 -19.32 9.60
C ARG A 130 -26.94 -18.41 8.37
N SER A 131 -27.34 -17.16 8.57
CA SER A 131 -27.47 -16.16 7.51
C SER A 131 -26.12 -15.84 6.87
N SER A 132 -25.06 -15.72 7.67
CA SER A 132 -23.69 -15.54 7.16
C SER A 132 -23.20 -16.74 6.34
N ALA A 133 -23.52 -17.98 6.78
CA ALA A 133 -23.19 -19.19 6.03
C ALA A 133 -23.90 -19.24 4.67
N ILE A 134 -25.14 -18.75 4.60
CA ILE A 134 -25.89 -18.62 3.35
C ILE A 134 -25.25 -17.56 2.45
N ALA A 135 -24.95 -16.36 2.98
CA ALA A 135 -24.28 -15.29 2.24
C ALA A 135 -22.97 -15.79 1.61
N ARG A 136 -22.14 -16.47 2.39
CA ARG A 136 -20.91 -17.10 1.91
C ARG A 136 -21.19 -18.09 0.78
N MET A 137 -22.16 -18.99 0.95
CA MET A 137 -22.45 -20.02 -0.06
C MET A 137 -22.98 -19.41 -1.36
N LEU A 138 -23.83 -18.39 -1.28
CA LEU A 138 -24.34 -17.66 -2.44
C LEU A 138 -23.20 -16.93 -3.18
N GLY A 139 -22.31 -16.28 -2.43
CA GLY A 139 -21.12 -15.62 -3.01
C GLY A 139 -20.22 -16.64 -3.72
N GLN A 140 -19.95 -17.78 -3.10
CA GLN A 140 -19.18 -18.87 -3.72
C GLN A 140 -19.87 -19.45 -4.96
N ALA A 141 -21.20 -19.59 -4.94
CA ALA A 141 -21.96 -20.02 -6.10
C ALA A 141 -21.78 -19.04 -7.27
N LEU A 142 -21.89 -17.74 -7.00
CA LEU A 142 -21.65 -16.69 -7.99
C LEU A 142 -20.21 -16.76 -8.53
N CYS A 143 -19.20 -16.95 -7.67
CA CYS A 143 -17.81 -17.17 -8.10
C CYS A 143 -17.71 -18.33 -9.10
N ASN A 144 -18.23 -19.51 -8.74
CA ASN A 144 -18.10 -20.71 -9.58
C ASN A 144 -18.87 -20.62 -10.90
N ILE A 145 -19.98 -19.88 -10.92
CA ILE A 145 -20.74 -19.59 -12.15
C ILE A 145 -19.90 -18.82 -13.16
N VAL A 146 -19.03 -17.90 -12.72
CA VAL A 146 -18.27 -17.04 -13.64
C VAL A 146 -16.80 -17.43 -13.80
N THR A 147 -16.20 -18.13 -12.84
CA THR A 147 -14.75 -18.40 -12.82
C THR A 147 -14.29 -19.14 -14.08
N GLY A 148 -13.24 -18.61 -14.74
CA GLY A 148 -12.68 -19.16 -15.97
C GLY A 148 -13.53 -18.92 -17.23
N ASN A 149 -14.60 -18.13 -17.13
CA ASN A 149 -15.49 -17.81 -18.25
C ASN A 149 -15.48 -16.30 -18.52
N GLU A 150 -14.62 -15.87 -19.44
CA GLU A 150 -14.38 -14.43 -19.73
C GLU A 150 -15.64 -13.68 -20.17
N GLU A 151 -16.54 -14.33 -20.92
CA GLU A 151 -17.82 -13.74 -21.33
C GLU A 151 -18.67 -13.38 -20.10
N LEU A 152 -18.84 -14.34 -19.19
CA LEU A 152 -19.64 -14.15 -17.98
C LEU A 152 -18.97 -13.21 -16.99
N LEU A 153 -17.64 -13.28 -16.82
CA LEU A 153 -16.89 -12.37 -15.95
C LEU A 153 -17.01 -10.92 -16.44
N SER A 154 -16.95 -10.70 -17.77
CA SER A 154 -17.15 -9.37 -18.37
C SER A 154 -18.57 -8.86 -18.13
N ARG A 155 -19.57 -9.71 -18.38
CA ARG A 155 -20.99 -9.37 -18.17
C ARG A 155 -21.31 -9.08 -16.71
N LEU A 156 -20.79 -9.88 -15.77
CA LEU A 156 -20.95 -9.68 -14.34
C LEU A 156 -20.31 -8.37 -13.89
N TRP A 157 -19.05 -8.14 -14.28
CA TRP A 157 -18.30 -6.96 -13.88
C TRP A 157 -18.98 -5.68 -14.34
N LYS A 158 -19.41 -5.63 -15.60
CA LYS A 158 -20.16 -4.50 -16.16
C LYS A 158 -21.45 -4.26 -15.37
N THR A 159 -22.23 -5.32 -15.15
CA THR A 159 -23.48 -5.23 -14.38
C THR A 159 -23.22 -4.65 -13.00
N TYR A 160 -22.22 -5.17 -12.28
CA TYR A 160 -22.02 -4.84 -10.88
C TYR A 160 -21.46 -3.43 -10.71
N ILE A 161 -20.53 -3.00 -11.56
CA ILE A 161 -19.99 -1.63 -11.53
C ILE A 161 -21.05 -0.57 -11.88
N GLU A 162 -22.08 -0.92 -12.66
CA GLU A 162 -23.16 0.00 -13.04
C GLU A 162 -24.31 0.06 -12.01
N LEU A 163 -24.34 -0.83 -11.01
CA LEU A 163 -25.37 -0.81 -9.96
C LEU A 163 -25.17 0.37 -8.99
N ARG A 164 -26.28 0.83 -8.41
CA ARG A 164 -26.25 1.78 -7.28
C ARG A 164 -25.56 1.13 -6.08
N GLU A 165 -24.80 1.90 -5.31
CA GLU A 165 -24.03 1.39 -4.15
C GLU A 165 -24.92 0.62 -3.15
N GLU A 166 -26.12 1.12 -2.87
CA GLU A 166 -27.10 0.51 -1.95
C GLU A 166 -27.55 -0.91 -2.35
N GLU A 167 -27.57 -1.17 -3.65
CA GLU A 167 -27.97 -2.44 -4.29
C GLU A 167 -26.77 -3.34 -4.59
N ASN A 168 -25.56 -2.78 -4.50
CA ASN A 168 -24.36 -3.48 -4.89
C ASN A 168 -23.94 -4.50 -3.82
N VAL A 169 -24.18 -5.77 -4.11
CA VAL A 169 -23.82 -6.88 -3.21
C VAL A 169 -22.32 -7.11 -3.10
N LEU A 170 -21.52 -6.65 -4.07
CA LEU A 170 -20.07 -6.79 -4.02
C LEU A 170 -19.46 -5.87 -2.94
N ILE A 171 -19.89 -4.62 -2.86
CA ILE A 171 -19.53 -3.72 -1.74
C ILE A 171 -19.96 -4.31 -0.40
N ARG A 172 -21.15 -4.91 -0.32
CA ARG A 172 -21.63 -5.54 0.92
C ARG A 172 -20.81 -6.77 1.32
N LEU A 173 -20.45 -7.62 0.36
CA LEU A 173 -19.57 -8.77 0.59
C LEU A 173 -18.19 -8.30 1.06
N LEU A 174 -17.60 -7.34 0.34
CA LEU A 174 -16.29 -6.78 0.67
C LEU A 174 -16.32 -6.10 2.04
N GLY A 175 -17.32 -5.28 2.36
CA GLY A 175 -17.44 -4.57 3.63
C GLY A 175 -17.84 -5.43 4.84
N SER A 176 -18.01 -6.75 4.68
CA SER A 176 -18.34 -7.64 5.79
C SER A 176 -17.19 -7.74 6.79
N ARG A 177 -17.49 -7.81 8.10
CA ARG A 177 -16.50 -8.11 9.15
C ARG A 177 -16.18 -9.60 9.27
N ARG A 178 -16.93 -10.45 8.57
CA ARG A 178 -16.75 -11.91 8.61
C ARG A 178 -15.82 -12.37 7.50
N PRO A 179 -14.62 -12.90 7.82
CA PRO A 179 -13.64 -13.32 6.82
C PRO A 179 -14.21 -14.28 5.76
N ASP A 180 -15.06 -15.21 6.19
CA ASP A 180 -15.63 -16.24 5.34
C ASP A 180 -16.66 -15.69 4.33
N VAL A 181 -17.26 -14.54 4.61
CA VAL A 181 -18.18 -13.81 3.72
C VAL A 181 -17.44 -12.84 2.80
N VAL A 182 -16.30 -12.30 3.23
CA VAL A 182 -15.47 -11.37 2.42
C VAL A 182 -14.78 -12.10 1.26
N VAL A 183 -14.26 -13.31 1.50
CA VAL A 183 -13.46 -14.07 0.52
C VAL A 183 -14.14 -14.20 -0.86
N PRO A 184 -15.43 -14.57 -0.97
CA PRO A 184 -16.11 -14.61 -2.27
C PRO A 184 -16.10 -13.27 -3.01
N GLY A 185 -16.27 -12.14 -2.29
CA GLY A 185 -16.21 -10.81 -2.87
C GLY A 185 -14.83 -10.50 -3.47
N GLU A 186 -13.76 -10.77 -2.72
CA GLU A 186 -12.38 -10.56 -3.17
C GLU A 186 -12.03 -11.46 -4.37
N VAL A 187 -12.44 -12.73 -4.33
CA VAL A 187 -12.26 -13.68 -5.44
C VAL A 187 -13.00 -13.20 -6.69
N LEU A 188 -14.22 -12.67 -6.56
CA LEU A 188 -14.96 -12.10 -7.69
C LEU A 188 -14.23 -10.88 -8.28
N VAL A 189 -13.79 -9.93 -7.45
CA VAL A 189 -13.02 -8.77 -7.93
C VAL A 189 -11.78 -9.25 -8.68
N LEU A 190 -10.98 -10.11 -8.07
CA LEU A 190 -9.73 -10.60 -8.65
C LEU A 190 -9.98 -11.30 -10.00
N ASN A 191 -10.90 -12.25 -10.04
CA ASN A 191 -11.26 -12.96 -11.29
C ASN A 191 -11.80 -12.00 -12.36
N CYS A 192 -12.46 -10.92 -11.95
CA CYS A 192 -12.98 -9.92 -12.88
C CYS A 192 -11.91 -8.96 -13.43
N ILE A 193 -10.74 -8.81 -12.81
CA ILE A 193 -9.72 -7.85 -13.26
C ILE A 193 -8.41 -8.52 -13.71
N LEU A 194 -8.20 -9.78 -13.37
CA LEU A 194 -6.94 -10.48 -13.59
C LEU A 194 -6.54 -10.47 -15.07
N GLY A 195 -5.40 -9.89 -15.39
CA GLY A 195 -4.89 -9.78 -16.76
C GLY A 195 -5.73 -8.90 -17.69
N ARG A 196 -6.70 -8.13 -17.15
CA ARG A 196 -7.68 -7.36 -17.93
C ARG A 196 -7.64 -5.89 -17.56
N ARG A 197 -6.79 -5.15 -18.27
CA ARG A 197 -6.57 -3.71 -18.05
C ARG A 197 -7.85 -2.87 -18.19
N ASP A 198 -8.70 -3.21 -19.16
CA ASP A 198 -10.00 -2.55 -19.36
C ASP A 198 -10.85 -2.60 -18.09
N ARG A 199 -11.00 -3.78 -17.50
CA ARG A 199 -11.78 -3.99 -16.27
C ARG A 199 -11.07 -3.45 -15.03
N ALA A 200 -9.74 -3.61 -14.95
CA ALA A 200 -8.93 -3.06 -13.88
C ALA A 200 -9.03 -1.53 -13.80
N SER A 201 -9.04 -0.84 -14.95
CA SER A 201 -9.19 0.62 -15.00
C SER A 201 -10.54 1.12 -14.45
N MET A 202 -11.58 0.27 -14.48
CA MET A 202 -12.91 0.60 -13.93
C MET A 202 -12.88 0.82 -12.42
N LEU A 203 -11.89 0.24 -11.70
CA LEU A 203 -11.68 0.47 -10.27
C LEU A 203 -11.26 1.90 -9.92
N ARG A 204 -10.90 2.73 -10.90
CA ARG A 204 -10.66 4.17 -10.68
C ARG A 204 -11.57 5.08 -11.50
N THR A 205 -12.04 4.63 -12.66
CA THR A 205 -12.81 5.49 -13.58
C THR A 205 -14.29 5.56 -13.24
N THR A 206 -14.79 4.63 -12.44
CA THR A 206 -16.20 4.59 -12.03
C THR A 206 -16.33 4.91 -10.53
N PRO A 207 -17.40 5.61 -10.09
CA PRO A 207 -17.60 5.91 -8.67
C PRO A 207 -17.62 4.65 -7.80
N LEU A 208 -18.30 3.61 -8.25
CA LEU A 208 -18.39 2.35 -7.52
C LEU A 208 -17.07 1.56 -7.54
N GLY A 209 -16.34 1.60 -8.65
CA GLY A 209 -15.00 1.03 -8.72
C GLY A 209 -14.04 1.68 -7.72
N LEU A 210 -14.04 3.01 -7.65
CA LEU A 210 -13.23 3.74 -6.68
C LEU A 210 -13.66 3.39 -5.24
N ARG A 211 -14.97 3.23 -5.00
CA ARG A 211 -15.50 2.75 -3.72
C ARG A 211 -14.98 1.36 -3.36
N ILE A 212 -14.92 0.43 -4.31
CA ILE A 212 -14.33 -0.91 -4.12
C ILE A 212 -12.85 -0.77 -3.72
N SER A 213 -12.06 0.05 -4.42
CA SER A 213 -10.66 0.29 -4.09
C SER A 213 -10.48 0.86 -2.68
N VAL A 214 -11.30 1.84 -2.29
CA VAL A 214 -11.30 2.43 -0.94
C VAL A 214 -11.61 1.38 0.12
N VAL A 215 -12.67 0.58 -0.05
CA VAL A 215 -13.03 -0.49 0.90
C VAL A 215 -11.89 -1.50 1.07
N LEU A 216 -11.25 -1.93 -0.01
CA LEU A 216 -10.12 -2.86 0.06
C LEU A 216 -8.89 -2.26 0.77
N LEU A 217 -8.62 -0.97 0.57
CA LEU A 217 -7.52 -0.25 1.23
C LEU A 217 -7.80 -0.01 2.72
N ASP A 218 -9.02 0.36 3.09
CA ASP A 218 -9.47 0.49 4.48
C ASP A 218 -9.26 -0.82 5.24
N GLN A 219 -9.63 -1.94 4.62
CA GLN A 219 -9.47 -3.26 5.23
C GLN A 219 -8.01 -3.71 5.33
N LEU A 220 -7.15 -3.36 4.38
CA LEU A 220 -5.71 -3.61 4.49
C LEU A 220 -5.10 -2.82 5.65
N ARG A 221 -5.55 -1.57 5.82
CA ARG A 221 -5.12 -0.72 6.91
C ARG A 221 -5.57 -1.26 8.27
N GLU A 222 -6.83 -1.67 8.42
CA GLU A 222 -7.34 -2.24 9.67
C GLU A 222 -6.50 -3.43 10.14
N VAL A 223 -6.09 -4.30 9.20
CA VAL A 223 -5.19 -5.42 9.52
C VAL A 223 -3.79 -4.94 9.90
N SER A 224 -3.24 -3.96 9.19
CA SER A 224 -1.91 -3.39 9.51
C SER A 224 -1.88 -2.71 10.87
N ASP A 225 -2.92 -1.95 11.24
CA ASP A 225 -2.99 -1.22 12.51
C ASP A 225 -3.22 -2.18 13.69
N SER A 226 -3.76 -3.38 13.44
CA SER A 226 -4.02 -4.41 14.45
C SER A 226 -2.82 -5.30 14.82
N GLN A 227 -1.71 -5.21 14.07
CA GLN A 227 -0.50 -6.00 14.31
C GLN A 227 0.65 -5.07 14.77
N PRO A 228 1.53 -5.49 15.70
CA PRO A 228 2.71 -4.71 16.06
C PRO A 228 3.62 -4.48 14.85
N GLU A 229 4.14 -3.25 14.67
CA GLU A 229 4.96 -2.82 13.51
C GLU A 229 6.11 -3.79 13.17
N GLU A 230 6.72 -4.42 14.18
CA GLU A 230 7.85 -5.36 14.03
C GLU A 230 7.43 -6.76 13.53
N SER A 231 6.14 -7.01 13.37
CA SER A 231 5.58 -8.33 13.06
C SER A 231 4.45 -8.31 12.01
N SER A 232 4.22 -7.17 11.33
CA SER A 232 3.12 -7.05 10.36
C SER A 232 3.41 -7.88 9.10
N PRO A 233 2.72 -9.02 8.89
CA PRO A 233 2.96 -9.91 7.75
C PRO A 233 2.36 -9.35 6.44
N VAL A 234 1.72 -8.18 6.49
CA VAL A 234 1.03 -7.55 5.35
C VAL A 234 2.02 -7.09 4.28
N PHE A 235 3.21 -6.66 4.68
CA PHE A 235 4.23 -6.10 3.79
C PHE A 235 5.54 -6.91 3.75
N ASP A 236 5.72 -7.89 4.65
CA ASP A 236 6.83 -8.86 4.63
C ASP A 236 6.46 -10.14 3.84
N ILE A 237 6.29 -9.97 2.53
CA ILE A 237 5.71 -10.97 1.62
C ILE A 237 6.70 -12.10 1.29
N GLY A 238 7.99 -11.94 1.61
CA GLY A 238 9.04 -12.94 1.38
C GLY A 238 8.79 -14.27 2.09
N SER A 239 7.96 -14.30 3.14
CA SER A 239 7.60 -15.52 3.88
C SER A 239 6.26 -16.15 3.49
N VAL A 240 5.42 -15.47 2.69
CA VAL A 240 4.03 -15.91 2.41
C VAL A 240 3.98 -17.16 1.55
N ALA A 241 5.03 -17.43 0.76
CA ALA A 241 5.16 -18.65 -0.04
C ALA A 241 5.45 -19.91 0.81
N SER A 242 5.78 -19.77 2.10
CA SER A 242 6.26 -20.86 2.96
C SER A 242 5.36 -21.18 4.16
N ILE A 243 4.22 -20.49 4.31
CA ILE A 243 3.39 -20.57 5.52
C ILE A 243 2.15 -21.47 5.30
N PRO A 244 1.78 -22.34 6.27
CA PRO A 244 0.66 -23.27 6.12
C PRO A 244 -0.68 -22.58 5.81
N PRO A 245 -1.54 -23.19 4.97
CA PRO A 245 -2.80 -22.61 4.47
C PRO A 245 -3.93 -22.46 5.51
N GLU A 246 -3.65 -22.57 6.81
CA GLU A 246 -4.65 -22.66 7.88
C GLU A 246 -5.04 -21.31 8.52
N PHE A 247 -4.40 -20.20 8.13
CA PHE A 247 -4.72 -18.87 8.66
C PHE A 247 -5.60 -18.06 7.69
N GLY A 248 -6.90 -17.95 8.00
CA GLY A 248 -7.87 -17.20 7.18
C GLY A 248 -7.52 -15.72 6.97
N LEU A 249 -6.85 -15.07 7.93
CA LEU A 249 -6.40 -13.68 7.81
C LEU A 249 -5.29 -13.50 6.75
N ILE A 250 -4.34 -14.43 6.69
CA ILE A 250 -3.25 -14.42 5.69
C ILE A 250 -3.83 -14.61 4.29
N LYS A 251 -4.82 -15.50 4.14
CA LYS A 251 -5.49 -15.72 2.86
C LYS A 251 -6.20 -14.46 2.33
N LEU A 252 -6.85 -13.67 3.19
CA LEU A 252 -7.45 -12.39 2.82
C LEU A 252 -6.40 -11.37 2.36
N LEU A 253 -5.29 -11.26 3.11
CA LEU A 253 -4.17 -10.39 2.73
C LEU A 253 -3.62 -10.77 1.36
N CYS A 254 -3.49 -12.07 1.06
CA CYS A 254 -3.04 -12.55 -0.24
C CYS A 254 -3.98 -12.13 -1.38
N PHE A 255 -5.30 -12.20 -1.21
CA PHE A 255 -6.24 -11.79 -2.26
C PHE A 255 -6.22 -10.29 -2.49
N ARG A 256 -6.24 -9.48 -1.43
CA ARG A 256 -6.15 -8.01 -1.52
C ARG A 256 -4.84 -7.58 -2.18
N TYR A 257 -3.71 -8.13 -1.74
CA TYR A 257 -2.43 -7.90 -2.39
C TYR A 257 -2.46 -8.32 -3.85
N SER A 258 -3.05 -9.46 -4.19
CA SER A 258 -3.16 -9.92 -5.60
C SER A 258 -3.98 -8.96 -6.47
N ILE A 259 -5.06 -8.37 -5.93
CA ILE A 259 -5.86 -7.35 -6.60
C ILE A 259 -5.00 -6.12 -6.92
N PHE A 260 -4.28 -5.58 -5.93
CA PHE A 260 -3.43 -4.40 -6.14
C PHE A 260 -2.18 -4.69 -6.96
N LYS A 261 -1.59 -5.88 -6.82
CA LYS A 261 -0.53 -6.39 -7.70
C LYS A 261 -0.97 -6.35 -9.16
N ASN A 262 -2.16 -6.87 -9.47
CA ASN A 262 -2.70 -6.83 -10.82
C ASN A 262 -2.92 -5.39 -11.31
N LEU A 263 -3.34 -4.46 -10.43
CA LEU A 263 -3.47 -3.04 -10.78
C LEU A 263 -2.12 -2.38 -11.08
N ILE A 264 -1.07 -2.71 -10.31
CA ILE A 264 0.30 -2.26 -10.54
C ILE A 264 0.79 -2.79 -11.89
N GLU A 265 0.63 -4.09 -12.15
CA GLU A 265 1.05 -4.75 -13.40
C GLU A 265 0.30 -4.21 -14.64
N CYS A 266 -0.96 -3.77 -14.46
CA CYS A 266 -1.73 -3.09 -15.51
C CYS A 266 -1.36 -1.60 -15.71
N GLY A 267 -0.51 -1.03 -14.85
CA GLY A 267 -0.15 0.39 -14.84
C GLY A 267 -1.27 1.32 -14.38
N GLU A 268 -2.24 0.81 -13.61
CA GLU A 268 -3.33 1.61 -13.07
C GLU A 268 -2.97 2.29 -11.74
N MET A 269 -1.75 2.05 -11.23
CA MET A 269 -1.25 2.60 -9.98
C MET A 269 -1.17 4.14 -9.95
N PRO A 270 -0.49 4.85 -10.89
CA PRO A 270 -0.49 6.32 -10.88
C PRO A 270 -1.88 6.99 -10.95
N PRO A 271 -2.78 6.59 -11.86
CA PRO A 271 -4.08 7.25 -11.92
C PRO A 271 -4.99 6.88 -10.73
N LEU A 272 -4.85 5.69 -10.13
CA LEU A 272 -5.54 5.36 -8.88
C LEU A 272 -5.03 6.23 -7.73
N TYR A 273 -3.70 6.38 -7.58
CA TYR A 273 -3.10 7.22 -6.54
C TYR A 273 -3.61 8.66 -6.61
N ALA A 274 -3.71 9.23 -7.81
CA ALA A 274 -4.26 10.57 -8.03
C ALA A 274 -5.75 10.66 -7.64
N SER A 275 -6.53 9.61 -7.93
CA SER A 275 -7.97 9.55 -7.63
C SER A 275 -8.29 9.46 -6.13
N LEU A 276 -7.30 9.11 -5.30
CA LEU A 276 -7.41 9.01 -3.85
C LEU A 276 -6.99 10.30 -3.11
N THR A 277 -6.73 11.39 -3.86
CA THR A 277 -6.39 12.69 -3.28
C THR A 277 -7.63 13.34 -2.68
N VAL A 278 -7.51 13.88 -1.46
CA VAL A 278 -8.58 14.62 -0.78
C VAL A 278 -8.13 16.07 -0.62
N GLN A 279 -9.08 17.00 -0.74
CA GLN A 279 -8.80 18.43 -0.55
C GLN A 279 -8.23 18.67 0.86
N ASP A 280 -7.21 19.53 0.95
CA ASP A 280 -6.52 19.90 2.19
C ASP A 280 -5.71 18.77 2.88
N GLU A 281 -5.66 17.56 2.29
CA GLU A 281 -4.76 16.48 2.73
C GLU A 281 -3.58 16.33 1.77
N ILE A 282 -2.35 16.53 2.27
CA ILE A 282 -1.13 16.35 1.48
C ILE A 282 -0.90 14.89 1.07
N VAL A 283 -1.28 13.95 1.93
CA VAL A 283 -1.28 12.51 1.66
C VAL A 283 -2.37 11.85 2.49
N THR A 284 -3.23 11.09 1.82
CA THR A 284 -4.32 10.39 2.50
C THR A 284 -3.86 9.04 3.05
N PRO A 285 -4.51 8.47 4.09
CA PRO A 285 -4.18 7.13 4.57
C PRO A 285 -4.23 6.06 3.48
N HIS A 286 -5.15 6.20 2.52
CA HIS A 286 -5.29 5.32 1.37
C HIS A 286 -4.08 5.40 0.44
N GLN A 287 -3.58 6.61 0.18
CA GLN A 287 -2.36 6.83 -0.59
C GLN A 287 -1.14 6.22 0.09
N THR A 288 -1.01 6.38 1.41
CA THR A 288 0.07 5.74 2.19
C THR A 288 0.00 4.22 2.12
N THR A 289 -1.17 3.61 2.32
CA THR A 289 -1.34 2.14 2.18
C THR A 289 -0.99 1.67 0.78
N LEU A 290 -1.37 2.43 -0.25
CA LEU A 290 -1.05 2.10 -1.63
C LEU A 290 0.45 2.21 -1.94
N LEU A 291 1.17 3.17 -1.33
CA LEU A 291 2.64 3.23 -1.38
C LEU A 291 3.29 2.04 -0.68
N LYS A 292 2.75 1.58 0.47
CA LYS A 292 3.24 0.37 1.15
C LYS A 292 3.09 -0.88 0.28
N LEU A 293 1.95 -1.03 -0.41
CA LEU A 293 1.73 -2.12 -1.37
C LEU A 293 2.69 -2.04 -2.55
N LEU A 294 2.95 -0.84 -3.07
CA LEU A 294 3.89 -0.63 -4.15
C LEU A 294 5.32 -0.97 -3.73
N ASP A 295 5.76 -0.53 -2.55
CA ASP A 295 7.07 -0.86 -2.00
C ASP A 295 7.24 -2.38 -1.83
N ALA A 296 6.27 -3.05 -1.20
CA ALA A 296 6.27 -4.51 -1.06
C ALA A 296 6.31 -5.24 -2.42
N TYR A 297 5.59 -4.73 -3.43
CA TYR A 297 5.65 -5.27 -4.80
C TYR A 297 7.05 -5.11 -5.42
N LEU A 298 7.64 -3.91 -5.32
CA LEU A 298 8.95 -3.63 -5.88
C LEU A 298 10.06 -4.44 -5.21
N GLN A 299 9.95 -4.72 -3.91
CA GLN A 299 10.90 -5.52 -3.15
C GLN A 299 10.77 -7.03 -3.42
N SER A 300 9.54 -7.54 -3.59
CA SER A 300 9.28 -8.98 -3.81
C SER A 300 9.51 -9.44 -5.26
N SER A 301 9.51 -8.52 -6.22
CA SER A 301 9.65 -8.82 -7.65
C SER A 301 11.10 -9.17 -8.01
N THR A 302 11.52 -10.40 -7.69
CA THR A 302 12.85 -10.96 -8.01
C THR A 302 12.99 -11.45 -9.45
N GLY A 303 11.93 -11.39 -10.27
CA GLY A 303 11.92 -11.90 -11.65
C GLY A 303 11.27 -10.92 -12.62
N VAL A 304 12.06 -10.42 -13.58
CA VAL A 304 11.70 -9.45 -14.63
C VAL A 304 11.11 -8.16 -14.05
N GLN A 305 12.00 -7.30 -13.52
CA GLN A 305 11.67 -5.89 -13.31
C GLN A 305 11.09 -5.34 -14.61
N SER A 306 9.79 -5.03 -14.60
CA SER A 306 9.12 -4.48 -15.77
C SER A 306 9.68 -3.08 -16.00
N VAL A 307 10.65 -2.98 -16.91
CA VAL A 307 11.28 -1.72 -17.33
C VAL A 307 10.20 -0.68 -17.64
N TRP A 308 9.15 -1.10 -18.33
CA TRP A 308 7.96 -0.31 -18.62
C TRP A 308 7.29 0.23 -17.35
N LEU A 309 7.07 -0.63 -16.35
CA LEU A 309 6.44 -0.24 -15.09
C LEU A 309 7.30 0.79 -14.35
N HIS A 310 8.61 0.57 -14.27
CA HIS A 310 9.53 1.51 -13.61
C HIS A 310 9.49 2.89 -14.29
N ARG A 311 9.48 2.91 -15.62
CA ARG A 311 9.30 4.13 -16.40
C ARG A 311 7.95 4.80 -16.12
N HIS A 312 6.87 4.03 -15.99
CA HIS A 312 5.53 4.56 -15.72
C HIS A 312 5.36 5.08 -14.28
N LEU A 313 6.04 4.48 -13.32
CA LEU A 313 6.02 4.88 -11.91
C LEU A 313 6.91 6.10 -11.62
N THR A 314 8.01 6.28 -12.36
CA THR A 314 9.00 7.33 -12.07
C THR A 314 8.40 8.75 -11.98
N PRO A 315 7.53 9.21 -12.91
CA PRO A 315 6.93 10.53 -12.81
C PRO A 315 6.05 10.71 -11.56
N LEU A 316 5.26 9.68 -11.20
CA LEU A 316 4.43 9.69 -9.99
C LEU A 316 5.29 9.78 -8.74
N LEU A 317 6.33 8.96 -8.66
CA LEU A 317 7.20 8.90 -7.50
C LEU A 317 7.95 10.22 -7.30
N LEU A 318 8.47 10.83 -8.38
CA LEU A 318 9.17 12.11 -8.31
C LEU A 318 8.24 13.28 -7.95
N SER A 319 7.03 13.34 -8.52
CA SER A 319 6.07 14.39 -8.17
C SER A 319 5.59 14.28 -6.73
N THR A 320 5.33 13.05 -6.28
CA THR A 320 4.95 12.77 -4.89
C THR A 320 6.09 13.10 -3.94
N PHE A 321 7.33 12.72 -4.28
CA PHE A 321 8.53 13.04 -3.51
C PHE A 321 8.70 14.55 -3.34
N SER A 322 8.52 15.32 -4.42
CA SER A 322 8.61 16.79 -4.38
C SER A 322 7.54 17.38 -3.47
N ALA A 323 6.27 16.98 -3.64
CA ALA A 323 5.17 17.51 -2.83
C ALA A 323 5.34 17.22 -1.34
N LEU A 324 5.72 15.99 -0.98
CA LEU A 324 5.96 15.59 0.41
C LEU A 324 7.19 16.30 1.00
N SER A 325 8.24 16.48 0.20
CA SER A 325 9.42 17.25 0.60
C SER A 325 9.08 18.72 0.84
N ASP A 326 8.37 19.37 -0.07
CA ASP A 326 8.00 20.79 0.06
C ASP A 326 7.14 21.01 1.30
N TYR A 327 6.19 20.12 1.57
CA TYR A 327 5.42 20.13 2.82
C TYR A 327 6.33 19.99 4.04
N THR A 328 7.19 18.97 4.05
CA THR A 328 8.13 18.69 5.15
C THR A 328 9.02 19.90 5.43
N GLN A 329 9.60 20.49 4.38
CA GLN A 329 10.46 21.66 4.51
C GLN A 329 9.70 22.84 5.09
N ASN A 330 8.47 23.10 4.64
CA ASN A 330 7.66 24.21 5.15
C ASN A 330 7.23 24.00 6.60
N ALA A 331 6.78 22.79 6.96
CA ALA A 331 6.42 22.44 8.32
C ALA A 331 7.62 22.57 9.28
N VAL A 332 8.79 22.09 8.86
CA VAL A 332 10.03 22.21 9.63
C VAL A 332 10.48 23.66 9.77
N ARG A 333 10.46 24.47 8.68
CA ARG A 333 10.80 25.91 8.76
C ARG A 333 9.89 26.65 9.74
N LYS A 334 8.58 26.36 9.72
CA LYS A 334 7.62 26.93 10.69
C LYS A 334 7.96 26.53 12.12
N ALA A 335 8.30 25.26 12.35
CA ALA A 335 8.68 24.78 13.68
C ALA A 335 9.97 25.44 14.19
N LEU A 336 10.99 25.59 13.33
CA LEU A 336 12.29 26.21 13.68
C LEU A 336 12.22 27.74 13.89
N GLY A 337 11.21 28.41 13.34
CA GLY A 337 11.00 29.86 13.46
C GLY A 337 11.88 30.72 12.53
N PRO A 338 11.68 32.05 12.50
CA PRO A 338 12.30 32.97 11.52
C PRO A 338 13.83 33.14 11.63
N THR A 339 14.46 32.66 12.71
CA THR A 339 15.85 33.00 13.06
C THR A 339 16.93 32.04 12.55
N THR A 340 16.60 31.02 11.76
CA THR A 340 17.61 30.07 11.21
C THR A 340 17.87 30.22 9.71
N GLY A 341 17.38 31.28 9.08
CA GLY A 341 17.67 31.61 7.68
C GLY A 341 18.43 32.92 7.57
N ILE A 342 19.53 32.93 6.81
CA ILE A 342 20.42 34.06 6.48
C ILE A 342 21.63 34.21 7.43
N ALA A 343 22.60 33.32 7.27
CA ALA A 343 23.98 33.76 7.08
C ALA A 343 24.36 33.38 5.64
N SER A 344 23.91 34.19 4.68
CA SER A 344 24.46 34.16 3.33
C SER A 344 25.95 34.53 3.42
N ALA A 345 26.82 33.59 3.03
CA ALA A 345 28.22 33.86 2.80
C ALA A 345 28.36 34.86 1.65
N SER A 346 28.36 36.15 1.97
CA SER A 346 28.59 37.24 1.03
C SER A 346 28.83 38.52 1.82
N GLU A 347 30.04 38.66 2.37
CA GLU A 347 30.78 39.92 2.54
C GLU A 347 31.93 39.69 3.54
N ALA A 348 32.96 38.98 3.08
CA ALA A 348 34.28 39.07 3.69
C ALA A 348 35.21 39.71 2.67
N SER A 349 35.19 41.05 2.62
CA SER A 349 36.28 41.76 1.97
C SER A 349 36.55 43.11 2.64
N VAL A 350 37.82 43.29 2.95
CA VAL A 350 38.58 44.55 3.01
C VAL A 350 38.73 45.26 4.35
N SER A 351 40.01 45.29 4.78
CA SER A 351 40.70 46.33 5.58
C SER A 351 40.45 46.40 7.09
N ARG A 352 41.42 46.75 7.94
CA ARG A 352 42.88 46.93 7.88
C ARG A 352 43.32 47.14 9.34
N TYR A 353 44.54 46.73 9.67
CA TYR A 353 45.43 47.18 10.75
C TYR A 353 44.95 48.32 11.69
N ALA A 354 45.03 48.09 13.02
CA ALA A 354 45.87 48.90 13.93
C ALA A 354 46.01 48.31 15.36
N ALA A 355 47.26 48.36 15.80
CA ALA A 355 47.97 48.07 17.06
C ALA A 355 47.36 48.51 18.43
N PRO A 356 47.98 48.11 19.56
CA PRO A 356 47.37 47.98 20.89
C PRO A 356 47.65 49.19 21.81
N VAL A 357 46.78 49.42 22.81
CA VAL A 357 47.10 50.28 23.96
C VAL A 357 46.59 49.62 25.25
N SER A 358 47.52 49.50 26.20
CA SER A 358 47.38 48.85 27.51
C SER A 358 46.83 49.82 28.59
N PRO A 359 46.78 49.47 29.89
CA PRO A 359 45.57 49.57 30.70
C PRO A 359 45.59 50.71 31.72
N THR A 360 44.43 51.20 32.15
CA THR A 360 44.34 51.87 33.46
C THR A 360 43.02 51.54 34.17
N SER A 361 43.22 51.01 35.37
CA SER A 361 42.35 50.85 36.54
C SER A 361 41.22 51.87 36.70
N SER A 362 40.01 51.39 36.99
CA SER A 362 39.35 51.63 38.29
C SER A 362 38.02 50.87 38.37
N GLU A 363 37.87 50.23 39.51
CA GLU A 363 36.79 49.31 39.85
C GLU A 363 35.55 50.04 40.41
N HIS A 364 34.40 49.53 39.97
CA HIS A 364 33.11 49.46 40.67
C HIS A 364 32.19 50.69 40.72
N GLY A 365 31.14 50.61 39.89
CA GLY A 365 29.78 50.62 40.42
C GLY A 365 28.74 51.33 39.56
N HIS A 366 28.19 50.68 38.52
CA HIS A 366 26.81 50.90 38.09
C HIS A 366 26.24 49.68 37.36
N GLN A 367 25.04 49.28 37.80
CA GLN A 367 24.20 48.25 37.21
C GLN A 367 23.81 48.61 35.78
N GLU A 368 24.21 47.79 34.81
CA GLU A 368 23.48 47.64 33.56
C GLU A 368 23.11 46.16 33.36
N SER A 369 21.80 45.95 33.37
CA SER A 369 21.10 44.69 33.23
C SER A 369 21.47 43.95 31.93
N PHE A 370 22.14 42.80 32.08
CA PHE A 370 22.22 41.74 31.09
C PHE A 370 20.80 41.32 30.66
N ARG A 371 20.40 41.68 29.43
CA ARG A 371 19.27 41.03 28.76
C ARG A 371 19.75 39.68 28.24
N LEU A 372 19.50 38.62 29.01
CA LEU A 372 19.43 37.26 28.49
C LEU A 372 18.48 37.27 27.29
N ALA A 373 19.00 36.97 26.10
CA ALA A 373 18.18 36.71 24.93
C ALA A 373 17.28 35.50 25.24
N GLN A 374 16.01 35.78 25.57
CA GLN A 374 14.98 34.76 25.67
C GLN A 374 14.84 34.09 24.31
N GLN A 375 15.33 32.86 24.18
CA GLN A 375 15.06 32.00 23.05
C GLN A 375 13.54 31.74 23.03
N THR A 376 12.90 32.13 21.94
CA THR A 376 11.48 31.87 21.70
C THR A 376 11.22 30.36 21.61
N PRO A 377 10.19 29.81 22.28
CA PRO A 377 9.84 28.41 22.18
C PRO A 377 9.40 28.05 20.73
N LEU A 378 9.67 26.81 20.31
CA LEU A 378 9.21 26.25 19.03
C LEU A 378 7.70 26.54 18.86
N GLN A 379 7.32 27.06 17.68
CA GLN A 379 5.91 27.27 17.32
C GLN A 379 5.20 25.92 17.08
N GLU A 380 3.85 25.91 17.16
CA GLU A 380 3.00 24.72 17.06
C GLU A 380 3.48 23.69 16.03
N LEU A 381 3.70 22.46 16.51
CA LEU A 381 4.18 21.35 15.70
C LEU A 381 3.07 20.87 14.76
N ASP A 382 3.40 20.77 13.48
CA ASP A 382 2.51 20.23 12.46
C ASP A 382 2.19 18.74 12.74
N LEU A 383 0.94 18.46 13.11
CA LEU A 383 0.47 17.12 13.49
C LEU A 383 0.50 16.12 12.32
N LEU A 384 0.57 16.58 11.07
CA LEU A 384 0.65 15.73 9.89
C LEU A 384 2.10 15.38 9.52
N LEU A 385 3.09 16.14 10.02
CA LEU A 385 4.50 15.95 9.67
C LEU A 385 5.01 14.50 9.87
N PRO A 386 4.66 13.76 10.95
CA PRO A 386 5.05 12.36 11.07
C PRO A 386 4.49 11.46 9.97
N LYS A 387 3.23 11.67 9.55
CA LYS A 387 2.57 10.89 8.48
C LYS A 387 3.16 11.22 7.11
N VAL A 388 3.45 12.50 6.87
CA VAL A 388 4.14 12.95 5.65
C VAL A 388 5.54 12.35 5.57
N SER A 389 6.24 12.29 6.70
CA SER A 389 7.58 11.70 6.81
C SER A 389 7.57 10.19 6.52
N GLU A 390 6.56 9.46 7.00
CA GLU A 390 6.33 8.04 6.65
C GLU A 390 6.12 7.86 5.13
N ALA A 391 5.23 8.66 4.52
CA ALA A 391 5.01 8.62 3.08
C ALA A 391 6.28 8.99 2.29
N LEU A 392 7.06 9.95 2.78
CA LEU A 392 8.33 10.36 2.18
C LEU A 392 9.34 9.21 2.20
N VAL A 393 9.39 8.43 3.29
CA VAL A 393 10.21 7.21 3.38
C VAL A 393 9.79 6.19 2.33
N LEU A 394 8.50 5.87 2.21
CA LEU A 394 7.98 4.90 1.24
C LEU A 394 8.27 5.30 -0.21
N VAL A 395 8.04 6.56 -0.55
CA VAL A 395 8.36 7.08 -1.89
C VAL A 395 9.87 7.05 -2.14
N SER A 396 10.70 7.40 -1.15
CA SER A 396 12.16 7.31 -1.27
C SER A 396 12.62 5.87 -1.51
N GLN A 397 12.04 4.89 -0.80
CA GLN A 397 12.35 3.47 -0.97
C GLN A 397 11.95 2.95 -2.36
N CYS A 398 10.77 3.35 -2.85
CA CYS A 398 10.34 3.05 -4.22
C CYS A 398 11.32 3.64 -5.25
N LEU A 399 11.71 4.91 -5.10
CA LEU A 399 12.68 5.58 -5.98
C LEU A 399 14.06 4.91 -5.92
N ILE A 400 14.53 4.52 -4.74
CA ILE A 400 15.76 3.76 -4.54
C ILE A 400 15.70 2.46 -5.36
N THR A 401 14.63 1.68 -5.21
CA THR A 401 14.49 0.40 -5.92
C THR A 401 14.45 0.60 -7.43
N VAL A 402 13.67 1.57 -7.92
CA VAL A 402 13.53 1.86 -9.35
C VAL A 402 14.82 2.38 -9.98
N THR A 403 15.52 3.31 -9.32
CA THR A 403 16.75 3.91 -9.84
C THR A 403 17.96 2.99 -9.71
N LEU A 404 18.03 2.20 -8.65
CA LEU A 404 19.05 1.16 -8.48
C LEU A 404 18.90 0.09 -9.57
N ALA A 405 17.68 -0.40 -9.79
CA ALA A 405 17.34 -1.30 -10.89
C ALA A 405 17.83 -0.77 -12.25
N ALA A 406 17.49 0.48 -12.59
CA ALA A 406 17.90 1.10 -13.84
C ALA A 406 19.43 1.27 -13.96
N SER A 407 20.13 1.47 -12.85
CA SER A 407 21.58 1.67 -12.80
C SER A 407 22.37 0.36 -12.88
N THR A 408 21.90 -0.72 -12.25
CA THR A 408 22.67 -1.97 -12.09
C THR A 408 22.24 -3.07 -13.06
N SER A 409 21.00 -3.05 -13.54
CA SER A 409 20.50 -4.12 -14.39
C SER A 409 20.96 -3.97 -15.83
N SER A 410 21.67 -4.98 -16.34
CA SER A 410 22.09 -5.09 -17.74
C SER A 410 20.89 -5.25 -18.70
N ASN A 411 19.74 -5.69 -18.18
CA ASN A 411 18.54 -5.94 -18.97
C ASN A 411 17.74 -4.66 -19.31
N TYR A 412 18.15 -3.48 -18.83
CA TYR A 412 17.51 -2.21 -19.16
C TYR A 412 17.97 -1.73 -20.55
N PRO A 413 17.05 -1.51 -21.51
CA PRO A 413 17.33 -0.74 -22.71
C PRO A 413 17.86 0.66 -22.32
N ASN A 414 18.82 1.16 -23.11
CA ASN A 414 19.47 2.44 -22.83
C ASN A 414 18.47 3.61 -22.76
N ASP A 415 17.44 3.61 -23.61
CA ASP A 415 16.43 4.68 -23.64
C ASP A 415 15.61 4.73 -22.35
N ASP A 416 15.15 3.58 -21.84
CA ASP A 416 14.39 3.53 -20.59
C ASP A 416 15.27 3.83 -19.37
N ARG A 417 16.53 3.35 -19.37
CA ARG A 417 17.53 3.73 -18.36
C ARG A 417 17.72 5.24 -18.32
N ASN A 418 17.96 5.85 -19.48
CA ASN A 418 18.17 7.29 -19.60
C ASN A 418 16.91 8.05 -19.21
N ASN A 419 15.72 7.58 -19.58
CA ASN A 419 14.46 8.20 -19.22
C ASN A 419 14.26 8.26 -17.69
N ILE A 420 14.49 7.15 -17.00
CA ILE A 420 14.34 7.06 -15.54
C ILE A 420 15.42 7.89 -14.83
N LEU A 421 16.69 7.66 -15.16
CA LEU A 421 17.81 8.30 -14.45
C LEU A 421 17.91 9.79 -14.73
N THR A 422 17.62 10.27 -15.95
CA THR A 422 17.67 11.71 -16.26
C THR A 422 16.62 12.46 -15.44
N GLN A 423 15.38 11.96 -15.38
CA GLN A 423 14.32 12.56 -14.56
C GLN A 423 14.68 12.57 -13.07
N ALA A 424 15.18 11.44 -12.55
CA ALA A 424 15.52 11.35 -11.14
C ALA A 424 16.75 12.19 -10.75
N ARG A 425 17.64 12.47 -11.71
CA ARG A 425 18.86 13.28 -11.55
C ARG A 425 18.69 14.75 -11.91
N GLU A 426 17.46 15.18 -12.21
CA GLU A 426 17.16 16.59 -12.46
C GLU A 426 17.65 17.47 -11.29
N PRO A 427 18.31 18.61 -11.57
CA PRO A 427 18.86 19.46 -10.51
C PRO A 427 17.83 19.91 -9.46
N ALA A 428 16.55 20.04 -9.85
CA ALA A 428 15.45 20.36 -8.93
C ALA A 428 15.28 19.26 -7.87
N THR A 429 15.20 17.99 -8.29
CA THR A 429 15.08 16.82 -7.39
C THR A 429 16.25 16.75 -6.42
N ILE A 430 17.48 16.97 -6.91
CA ILE A 430 18.69 16.94 -6.08
C ILE A 430 18.69 18.08 -5.06
N LYS A 431 18.30 19.29 -5.45
CA LYS A 431 18.19 20.44 -4.53
C LYS A 431 17.13 20.19 -3.46
N THR A 432 15.97 19.65 -3.84
CA THR A 432 14.91 19.26 -2.90
C THR A 432 15.41 18.22 -1.91
N LEU A 433 16.12 17.17 -2.35
CA LEU A 433 16.75 16.18 -1.47
C LEU A 433 17.69 16.81 -0.43
N ILE A 434 18.59 17.69 -0.88
CA ILE A 434 19.58 18.33 -0.01
C ILE A 434 18.91 19.25 1.01
N GLU A 435 17.94 20.05 0.57
CA GLU A 435 17.25 20.99 1.44
C GLU A 435 16.38 20.26 2.48
N THR A 436 15.68 19.20 2.07
CA THR A 436 14.93 18.34 3.01
C THR A 436 15.86 17.71 4.03
N LEU A 437 17.01 17.16 3.61
CA LEU A 437 18.01 16.61 4.54
C LEU A 437 18.56 17.67 5.51
N ARG A 438 18.89 18.87 5.01
CA ARG A 438 19.41 19.97 5.80
C ARG A 438 18.42 20.38 6.90
N LEU A 439 17.17 20.60 6.53
CA LEU A 439 16.13 20.99 7.48
C LEU A 439 15.81 19.89 8.49
N LEU A 440 15.75 18.63 8.06
CA LEU A 440 15.57 17.51 8.97
C LEU A 440 16.75 17.33 9.93
N ASP A 441 17.98 17.65 9.53
CA ASP A 441 19.14 17.61 10.44
C ASP A 441 19.06 18.67 11.54
N LEU A 442 18.60 19.87 11.18
CA LEU A 442 18.35 20.94 12.16
C LEU A 442 17.19 20.62 13.09
N PHE A 443 16.13 20.01 12.56
CA PHE A 443 14.89 19.75 13.28
C PHE A 443 14.92 18.52 14.18
N LEU A 444 15.61 17.45 13.76
CA LEU A 444 15.70 16.19 14.50
C LEU A 444 17.11 16.08 15.11
N PRO A 445 17.32 16.48 16.38
CA PRO A 445 18.61 16.32 17.04
C PRO A 445 18.98 14.83 17.13
N ARG A 446 20.28 14.55 16.98
CA ARG A 446 20.82 13.18 16.96
C ARG A 446 20.73 12.56 18.34
N ILE A 447 20.57 11.24 18.39
CA ILE A 447 20.61 10.47 19.65
C ILE A 447 21.84 9.58 19.64
N ASN A 448 22.73 9.80 20.61
CA ASN A 448 23.92 8.98 20.87
C ASN A 448 23.79 8.33 22.24
N PHE A 449 23.81 7.00 22.31
CA PHE A 449 23.76 6.24 23.58
C PHE A 449 22.57 6.63 24.46
N GLY A 450 21.38 6.79 23.88
CA GLY A 450 20.16 7.18 24.61
C GLY A 450 20.10 8.63 25.09
N ALA A 451 21.08 9.48 24.76
CA ALA A 451 21.04 10.92 25.06
C ALA A 451 21.15 11.76 23.77
N PRO A 452 20.50 12.93 23.68
CA PRO A 452 20.73 13.87 22.58
C PRO A 452 22.23 14.19 22.49
N ALA A 453 22.84 14.02 21.31
CA ALA A 453 24.22 14.40 21.10
C ALA A 453 24.35 15.92 21.32
N VAL A 454 25.20 16.32 22.28
CA VAL A 454 25.37 17.73 22.66
C VAL A 454 25.92 18.53 21.49
N SER A 455 25.07 19.32 20.83
CA SER A 455 25.47 20.52 20.09
C SER A 455 25.48 21.70 21.07
N PRO A 456 26.45 22.64 21.03
CA PRO A 456 26.56 23.73 22.01
C PRO A 456 25.41 24.76 22.05
N SER A 457 24.24 24.50 21.45
CA SER A 457 23.18 25.50 21.30
C SER A 457 21.73 25.00 21.31
N THR A 458 21.44 23.75 21.66
CA THR A 458 20.04 23.25 21.66
C THR A 458 19.74 22.42 22.90
N SER A 459 19.27 23.09 23.95
CA SER A 459 18.58 22.44 25.06
C SER A 459 17.10 22.81 25.02
N GLN A 460 16.26 21.79 25.22
CA GLN A 460 14.81 21.84 25.50
C GLN A 460 13.87 21.86 24.28
N VAL A 461 13.71 20.72 23.62
CA VAL A 461 12.49 19.89 23.69
C VAL A 461 12.94 18.44 23.46
N ALA A 462 12.86 17.60 24.49
CA ALA A 462 13.07 16.16 24.31
C ALA A 462 11.86 15.64 23.50
N HIS A 463 12.02 15.48 22.19
CA HIS A 463 11.19 14.55 21.44
C HIS A 463 11.31 13.18 22.11
N ASP A 464 10.19 12.49 22.31
CA ASP A 464 10.23 11.07 22.64
C ASP A 464 11.08 10.37 21.56
N PRO A 465 12.23 9.75 21.91
CA PRO A 465 13.05 8.99 20.96
C PRO A 465 12.24 7.91 20.22
N GLN A 466 11.04 7.56 20.70
CA GLN A 466 10.12 6.62 20.09
C GLN A 466 8.98 7.22 19.24
N SER A 467 8.92 8.54 19.02
CA SER A 467 7.82 9.15 18.25
C SER A 467 7.70 8.50 16.85
N PRO A 468 6.60 7.77 16.57
CA PRO A 468 6.40 7.09 15.29
C PRO A 468 6.35 8.11 14.14
N GLY A 469 6.83 7.73 12.95
CA GLY A 469 6.74 8.51 11.72
C GLY A 469 8.02 9.18 11.22
N PHE A 470 9.06 9.34 12.05
CA PHE A 470 10.35 9.95 11.62
C PHE A 470 11.50 8.95 11.47
N LYS A 471 11.25 7.66 11.75
CA LYS A 471 12.25 6.61 11.59
C LYS A 471 12.67 6.53 10.12
N TYR A 472 13.97 6.36 9.88
CA TYR A 472 14.56 6.14 8.55
C TYR A 472 14.50 7.28 7.54
N VAL A 473 13.85 8.42 7.83
CA VAL A 473 13.69 9.52 6.87
C VAL A 473 15.06 10.04 6.40
N LYS A 474 15.95 10.39 7.34
CA LYS A 474 17.32 10.84 6.98
C LYS A 474 18.09 9.75 6.23
N ARG A 475 17.94 8.49 6.67
CA ARG A 475 18.62 7.32 6.09
C ARG A 475 18.25 7.12 4.63
N ASP A 476 16.96 7.10 4.31
CA ASP A 476 16.50 6.80 2.96
C ASP A 476 16.70 7.98 2.01
N LEU A 477 16.60 9.22 2.50
CA LEU A 477 16.97 10.41 1.71
C LEU A 477 18.46 10.42 1.35
N VAL A 478 19.37 10.17 2.31
CA VAL A 478 20.81 10.14 2.02
C VAL A 478 21.19 8.94 1.14
N ARG A 479 20.52 7.80 1.33
CA ARG A 479 20.69 6.61 0.47
C ARG A 479 20.27 6.91 -0.97
N LEU A 480 19.11 7.53 -1.18
CA LEU A 480 18.65 7.95 -2.51
C LEU A 480 19.65 8.91 -3.15
N LEU A 481 20.10 9.94 -2.43
CA LEU A 481 21.12 10.88 -2.93
C LEU A 481 22.42 10.16 -3.31
N GLY A 482 22.85 9.19 -2.52
CA GLY A 482 24.04 8.37 -2.79
C GLY A 482 23.91 7.56 -4.08
N ILE A 483 22.75 6.96 -4.33
CA ILE A 483 22.47 6.21 -5.58
C ILE A 483 22.45 7.17 -6.78
N LEU A 484 21.76 8.30 -6.67
CA LEU A 484 21.66 9.28 -7.76
C LEU A 484 23.03 9.88 -8.12
N SER A 485 23.92 10.03 -7.14
CA SER A 485 25.28 10.56 -7.32
C SER A 485 26.26 9.58 -7.97
N HIS A 486 25.93 8.28 -8.02
CA HIS A 486 26.83 7.27 -8.54
C HIS A 486 27.13 7.49 -10.03
N GLU A 487 28.40 7.72 -10.36
CA GLU A 487 28.90 7.91 -11.73
C GLU A 487 28.17 9.04 -12.49
N SER A 488 27.74 10.09 -11.77
CA SER A 488 27.08 11.26 -12.37
C SER A 488 27.75 12.57 -11.95
N ARG A 489 28.60 13.10 -12.83
CA ARG A 489 29.28 14.38 -12.61
C ARG A 489 28.31 15.54 -12.41
N ALA A 490 27.21 15.58 -13.18
CA ALA A 490 26.18 16.61 -13.05
C ALA A 490 25.52 16.63 -11.67
N VAL A 491 25.20 15.46 -11.11
CA VAL A 491 24.64 15.36 -9.75
C VAL A 491 25.69 15.76 -8.71
N GLN A 492 26.92 15.26 -8.83
CA GLN A 492 28.03 15.63 -7.95
C GLN A 492 28.23 17.15 -7.87
N ASP A 493 28.24 17.83 -9.02
CA ASP A 493 28.41 19.28 -9.11
C ASP A 493 27.18 20.04 -8.59
N THR A 494 25.97 19.52 -8.83
CA THR A 494 24.73 20.08 -8.26
C THR A 494 24.75 20.02 -6.73
N VAL A 495 25.21 18.90 -6.16
CA VAL A 495 25.33 18.73 -4.71
C VAL A 495 26.32 19.71 -4.12
N ARG A 496 27.49 19.87 -4.74
CA ARG A 496 28.50 20.85 -4.30
C ARG A 496 27.97 22.29 -4.36
N THR A 497 27.44 22.71 -5.51
CA THR A 497 26.95 24.07 -5.72
C THR A 497 25.73 24.42 -4.86
N SER A 498 24.99 23.42 -4.39
CA SER A 498 23.86 23.59 -3.45
C SER A 498 24.26 23.51 -1.98
N GLY A 499 25.57 23.45 -1.66
CA GLY A 499 26.06 23.32 -0.29
C GLY A 499 25.66 22.00 0.37
N GLY A 500 25.52 20.92 -0.41
CA GLY A 500 25.08 19.62 0.06
C GLY A 500 26.21 18.74 0.64
N ILE A 501 27.47 18.99 0.29
CA ILE A 501 28.61 18.22 0.82
C ILE A 501 28.67 18.28 2.37
N PRO A 502 28.61 19.46 3.02
CA PRO A 502 28.58 19.54 4.49
C PRO A 502 27.35 18.84 5.10
N VAL A 503 26.20 18.91 4.42
CA VAL A 503 24.95 18.26 4.87
C VAL A 503 25.14 16.74 4.91
N VAL A 504 25.73 16.13 3.89
CA VAL A 504 25.99 14.68 3.87
C VAL A 504 27.09 14.31 4.88
N MET A 505 28.13 15.12 5.05
CA MET A 505 29.16 14.89 6.07
C MET A 505 28.57 14.85 7.48
N ASN A 506 27.59 15.71 7.77
CA ASN A 506 26.86 15.69 9.03
C ASN A 506 26.09 14.37 9.26
N MET A 507 25.67 13.67 8.20
CA MET A 507 25.02 12.36 8.29
C MET A 507 26.01 11.20 8.55
N CYS A 508 27.33 11.43 8.48
CA CYS A 508 28.36 10.40 8.72
C CYS A 508 28.62 10.10 10.21
N VAL A 509 27.75 10.58 11.10
CA VAL A 509 27.79 10.32 12.54
C VAL A 509 26.72 9.30 12.90
N ILE A 510 26.98 8.49 13.93
CA ILE A 510 25.99 7.54 14.44
C ILE A 510 24.75 8.30 14.91
N ASP A 511 23.57 7.77 14.60
CA ASP A 511 22.28 8.27 15.07
C ASP A 511 21.40 7.03 15.36
N GLU A 512 21.16 6.74 16.64
CA GLU A 512 20.39 5.55 17.04
C GLU A 512 18.95 5.57 16.53
N ARG A 513 18.40 6.75 16.24
CA ARG A 513 17.07 6.91 15.64
C ARG A 513 17.01 6.46 14.18
N ASN A 514 18.15 6.45 13.49
CA ASN A 514 18.28 6.09 12.09
C ASN A 514 19.34 5.01 11.89
N PRO A 515 19.03 3.74 12.20
CA PRO A 515 19.92 2.62 11.93
C PRO A 515 20.44 2.65 10.49
N PHE A 516 21.74 2.42 10.32
CA PHE A 516 22.46 2.46 9.04
C PHE A 516 22.58 3.83 8.35
N LEU A 517 22.21 4.95 9.00
CA LEU A 517 22.36 6.29 8.43
C LEU A 517 23.82 6.58 8.05
N ARG A 518 24.74 6.32 8.97
CA ARG A 518 26.17 6.57 8.80
C ARG A 518 26.74 5.83 7.59
N GLU A 519 26.39 4.56 7.44
CA GLU A 519 26.87 3.69 6.37
C GLU A 519 26.41 4.20 5.00
N HIS A 520 25.13 4.60 4.89
CA HIS A 520 24.60 5.20 3.68
C HIS A 520 25.19 6.58 3.40
N ALA A 521 25.45 7.39 4.43
CA ALA A 521 26.12 8.68 4.28
C ALA A 521 27.57 8.54 3.80
N ILE A 522 28.33 7.57 4.33
CA ILE A 522 29.69 7.26 3.87
C ILE A 522 29.68 6.81 2.41
N LEU A 523 28.72 5.96 2.03
CA LEU A 523 28.57 5.55 0.63
C LEU A 523 28.23 6.74 -0.28
N CYS A 524 27.33 7.62 0.16
CA CYS A 524 26.98 8.85 -0.55
C CYS A 524 28.22 9.73 -0.74
N MET A 525 28.99 9.99 0.33
CA MET A 525 30.25 10.74 0.26
C MET A 525 31.25 10.13 -0.72
N ARG A 526 31.44 8.81 -0.68
CA ARG A 526 32.30 8.11 -1.66
C ARG A 526 31.85 8.40 -3.09
N ASN A 527 30.56 8.29 -3.38
CA ASN A 527 30.03 8.55 -4.71
C ASN A 527 30.15 10.03 -5.13
N LEU A 528 30.02 10.96 -4.19
CA LEU A 528 30.19 12.40 -4.43
C LEU A 528 31.62 12.81 -4.76
N LEU A 529 32.61 12.12 -4.18
CA LEU A 529 34.04 12.46 -4.32
C LEU A 529 34.74 11.69 -5.44
N ARG A 530 34.21 10.53 -5.86
CA ARG A 530 34.82 9.67 -6.87
C ARG A 530 34.94 10.40 -8.22
N GLY A 531 36.19 10.64 -8.65
CA GLY A 531 36.49 11.30 -9.91
C GLY A 531 36.13 12.79 -9.98
N ASN A 532 35.95 13.46 -8.82
CA ASN A 532 35.58 14.87 -8.75
C ASN A 532 36.53 15.66 -7.82
N PRO A 533 37.62 16.25 -8.35
CA PRO A 533 38.59 16.99 -7.55
C PRO A 533 37.99 18.27 -6.92
N GLU A 534 37.02 18.90 -7.56
CA GLU A 534 36.34 20.09 -7.03
C GLU A 534 35.53 19.76 -5.77
N ASN A 535 34.88 18.60 -5.73
CA ASN A 535 34.21 18.12 -4.53
C ASN A 535 35.22 17.71 -3.43
N GLN A 536 36.37 17.13 -3.81
CA GLN A 536 37.44 16.79 -2.87
C GLN A 536 38.05 18.04 -2.23
N ALA A 537 38.23 19.11 -3.00
CA ALA A 537 38.73 20.39 -2.51
C ALA A 537 37.83 20.94 -1.39
N VAL A 538 36.50 20.93 -1.57
CA VAL A 538 35.55 21.37 -0.53
C VAL A 538 35.70 20.56 0.76
N VAL A 539 35.89 19.24 0.67
CA VAL A 539 36.10 18.41 1.88
C VAL A 539 37.43 18.71 2.55
N ASN A 540 38.50 18.96 1.77
CA ASN A 540 39.82 19.31 2.31
C ASN A 540 39.81 20.67 3.02
N GLU A 541 39.01 21.63 2.54
CA GLU A 541 38.81 22.94 3.19
C GLU A 541 38.07 22.83 4.54
N ILE A 542 37.28 21.77 4.72
CA ILE A 542 36.51 21.51 5.96
C ILE A 542 37.34 20.72 7.00
N GLN A 543 38.57 20.28 6.67
CA GLN A 543 39.41 19.57 7.63
C GLN A 543 39.63 20.43 8.89
N PRO A 544 39.48 19.84 10.10
CA PRO A 544 39.85 20.55 11.32
C PRO A 544 41.32 20.96 11.19
N LEU A 545 41.62 22.25 11.41
CA LEU A 545 42.99 22.67 11.70
C LEU A 545 43.49 21.75 12.80
N ALA A 546 44.48 20.92 12.49
CA ALA A 546 45.17 20.12 13.48
C ALA A 546 45.55 21.05 14.63
N MET A 547 45.00 20.81 15.82
CA MET A 547 45.50 21.45 17.03
C MET A 547 46.99 21.09 17.07
N PRO A 548 47.92 22.06 16.96
CA PRO A 548 49.32 21.75 17.06
C PRO A 548 49.54 21.06 18.41
N ASP A 549 50.16 19.88 18.37
CA ASP A 549 50.46 19.06 19.53
C ASP A 549 51.09 19.96 20.62
N GLN A 550 50.34 20.22 21.69
CA GLN A 550 50.83 20.95 22.87
C GLN A 550 51.77 20.08 23.74
N TYR A 551 52.33 19.01 23.18
CA TYR A 551 53.42 18.27 23.78
C TYR A 551 54.70 18.59 23.02
N GLY A 552 55.42 19.58 23.54
CA GLY A 552 56.79 19.86 23.15
C GLY A 552 57.70 18.63 23.35
N PRO A 553 58.89 18.64 22.75
CA PRO A 553 59.82 17.52 22.86
C PRO A 553 60.19 17.34 24.34
N ILE A 554 60.02 16.11 24.84
CA ILE A 554 60.61 15.72 26.12
C ILE A 554 62.09 15.49 25.83
N ASP A 555 62.89 16.54 26.00
CA ASP A 555 64.34 16.43 26.11
C ASP A 555 64.70 15.88 27.50
N SER A 556 65.43 14.76 27.52
CA SER A 556 66.38 14.21 28.54
C SER A 556 66.15 12.72 28.79
#